data_AF-A0A938M0T6-F1
#
_entry.id   AF-A0A938M0T6-F1
#
_cell.length_a   1.000
_cell.length_b   1.000
_cell.length_c   1.000
_cell.angle_alpha   90.00
_cell.angle_beta   90.00
_cell.angle_gamma   90.00
#
_symmetry.space_group_name_H-M   'P 1'
#
loop_
_entity.id
_entity.type
_entity.pdbx_description
1 polymer ?
#
loop_
_entity_poly.entity_id
_entity_poly.type
_entity_poly.pdbx_seq_one_letter_code
_entity_poly.pdbx_strand_id
1 'polypeptide(L)'
;MMKAKERKAKALLRERYERRGYVRYKDAVAKGIKRTGWEVRLYAYDRTDLRRLVAALKRLAFRPGNAYAKAPGWIVPVYGRDQVERFLDMTRPARKADVPGPPRPAPDNRRAKLKRKRTGEM
;
A
#
# COMPACT_ATOMS: atom_id res chain seq x y z
N MET A 1 12.63 -9.89 19.40
CA MET A 1 11.51 -9.17 20.08
C MET A 1 11.22 -7.86 19.35
N MET A 2 10.06 -7.71 18.70
CA MET A 2 9.66 -6.41 18.17
C MET A 2 9.45 -5.45 19.34
N LYS A 3 10.21 -4.35 19.34
CA LYS A 3 10.27 -3.39 20.45
C LYS A 3 8.85 -2.83 20.66
N ALA A 4 8.34 -2.70 21.90
CA ALA A 4 6.98 -2.22 22.19
C ALA A 4 6.57 -0.95 21.41
N LYS A 5 7.59 -0.14 21.12
CA LYS A 5 7.59 1.00 20.20
C LYS A 5 7.03 0.69 18.80
N GLU A 6 7.43 -0.38 18.14
CA GLU A 6 6.96 -0.80 16.80
C GLU A 6 5.51 -1.27 16.84
N ARG A 7 5.11 -2.00 17.89
CA ARG A 7 3.71 -2.41 18.08
C ARG A 7 2.79 -1.20 18.18
N LYS A 8 3.18 -0.17 18.95
CA LYS A 8 2.44 1.11 19.03
C LYS A 8 2.37 1.82 17.68
N ALA A 9 3.47 1.83 16.91
CA ALA A 9 3.48 2.43 15.58
C ALA A 9 2.52 1.70 14.62
N LYS A 10 2.53 0.36 14.64
CA LYS A 10 1.64 -0.48 13.84
C LYS A 10 0.17 -0.22 14.18
N ALA A 11 -0.17 -0.18 15.46
CA ALA A 11 -1.53 0.09 15.93
C ALA A 11 -2.03 1.47 15.46
N LEU A 12 -1.19 2.51 15.61
CA LEU A 12 -1.52 3.86 15.16
C LEU A 12 -1.79 3.91 13.65
N LEU A 13 -0.92 3.30 12.83
CA LEU A 13 -1.10 3.31 11.38
C LEU A 13 -2.36 2.54 10.95
N ARG A 14 -2.66 1.41 11.61
CA ARG A 14 -3.88 0.64 11.38
C ARG A 14 -5.11 1.48 11.69
N GLU A 15 -5.18 2.08 12.86
CA GLU A 15 -6.30 2.94 13.28
C GLU A 15 -6.53 4.08 12.27
N ARG A 16 -5.46 4.78 11.87
CA ARG A 16 -5.54 5.89 10.89
C ARG A 16 -6.01 5.41 9.52
N TYR A 17 -5.51 4.25 9.09
CA TYR A 17 -5.90 3.65 7.83
C TYR A 17 -7.38 3.19 7.82
N GLU A 18 -7.83 2.57 8.89
CA GLU A 18 -9.22 2.12 9.05
C GLU A 18 -10.19 3.30 9.15
N ARG A 19 -9.81 4.38 9.84
CA ARG A 19 -10.68 5.55 10.04
C ARG A 19 -10.87 6.40 8.78
N ARG A 20 -9.80 6.68 8.03
CA ARG A 20 -9.86 7.58 6.86
C ARG A 20 -8.79 7.34 5.81
N GLY A 21 -8.10 6.20 5.86
CA GLY A 21 -7.09 5.86 4.88
C GLY A 21 -7.69 5.58 3.51
N TYR A 22 -6.90 5.74 2.47
CA TYR A 22 -7.30 5.44 1.09
C TYR A 22 -6.17 4.70 0.38
N VAL A 23 -6.49 3.72 -0.47
CA VAL A 23 -5.51 3.04 -1.31
C VAL A 23 -5.89 3.19 -2.75
N ARG A 24 -4.89 3.47 -3.56
CA ARG A 24 -4.99 3.52 -5.00
C ARG A 24 -4.18 2.38 -5.59
N TYR A 25 -4.88 1.47 -6.25
CA TYR A 25 -4.28 0.51 -7.18
C TYR A 25 -4.55 1.07 -8.56
N LYS A 26 -3.52 1.53 -9.25
CA LYS A 26 -3.68 1.92 -10.66
C LYS A 26 -2.53 1.29 -11.43
N ASP A 27 -2.87 0.35 -12.31
CA ASP A 27 -1.94 -0.10 -13.34
C ASP A 27 -1.69 1.08 -14.28
N ALA A 28 -0.54 1.69 -14.06
CA ALA A 28 -0.11 2.98 -14.61
C ALA A 28 0.36 2.92 -16.07
N VAL A 29 0.26 1.76 -16.71
CA VAL A 29 0.92 1.54 -18.01
C VAL A 29 0.11 2.12 -19.17
N ALA A 30 -1.22 2.27 -19.03
CA ALA A 30 -2.09 2.52 -20.20
C ALA A 30 -2.27 3.99 -20.65
N LYS A 31 -1.78 5.01 -19.93
CA LYS A 31 -2.13 6.43 -20.25
C LYS A 31 -1.00 7.47 -20.19
N GLY A 32 0.28 7.08 -20.24
CA GLY A 32 1.39 8.05 -20.35
C GLY A 32 1.57 9.04 -19.18
N ILE A 33 0.84 8.88 -18.08
CA ILE A 33 0.93 9.74 -16.89
C ILE A 33 2.07 9.23 -16.00
N LYS A 34 3.23 9.92 -16.05
CA LYS A 34 4.47 9.62 -15.30
C LYS A 34 4.32 9.44 -13.78
N ARG A 35 3.19 9.85 -13.17
CA ARG A 35 2.92 9.79 -11.71
C ARG A 35 1.71 8.92 -11.36
N THR A 36 1.55 7.78 -12.03
CA THR A 36 0.52 6.81 -11.64
C THR A 36 1.19 5.57 -11.05
N GLY A 37 0.68 5.10 -9.92
CA GLY A 37 1.29 4.00 -9.18
C GLY A 37 0.53 3.69 -7.88
N TRP A 38 0.95 2.61 -7.24
CA TRP A 38 0.43 2.14 -5.97
C TRP A 38 0.64 3.20 -4.90
N GLU A 39 -0.44 3.58 -4.23
CA GLU A 39 -0.38 4.64 -3.22
C GLU A 39 -1.30 4.33 -2.04
N VAL A 40 -0.79 4.47 -0.82
CA VAL A 40 -1.60 4.55 0.40
C VAL A 40 -1.59 5.99 0.88
N ARG A 41 -2.77 6.58 1.11
CA ARG A 41 -2.95 7.89 1.72
C ARG A 41 -3.43 7.73 3.14
N LEU A 42 -2.73 8.38 4.06
CA LEU A 42 -3.12 8.46 5.45
C LEU A 42 -3.45 9.90 5.82
N TYR A 43 -4.53 10.08 6.55
CA TYR A 43 -4.98 11.40 6.98
C TYR A 43 -4.41 11.75 8.35
N ALA A 44 -3.93 12.98 8.50
CA ALA A 44 -3.53 13.57 9.77
C ALA A 44 -4.39 14.82 10.05
N TYR A 45 -4.84 14.97 11.30
CA TYR A 45 -5.77 16.06 11.66
C TYR A 45 -5.06 17.40 11.89
N ASP A 46 -3.86 17.36 12.43
CA ASP A 46 -3.06 18.53 12.78
C ASP A 46 -1.57 18.27 12.58
N ARG A 47 -0.72 19.29 12.82
CA ARG A 47 0.74 19.19 12.64
C ARG A 47 1.41 18.22 13.63
N THR A 48 0.84 18.03 14.82
CA THR A 48 1.37 17.09 15.82
C THR A 48 1.03 15.66 15.42
N ASP A 49 -0.20 15.40 14.97
CA ASP A 49 -0.62 14.12 14.41
C ASP A 49 0.18 13.76 13.15
N LEU A 50 0.43 14.74 12.27
CA LEU A 50 1.29 14.57 11.09
C LEU A 50 2.70 14.08 11.48
N ARG A 51 3.34 14.74 12.45
CA ARG A 51 4.67 14.33 12.93
C ARG A 51 4.66 12.91 13.51
N ARG A 52 3.62 12.58 14.30
CA ARG A 52 3.45 11.22 14.88
C ARG A 52 3.29 10.16 13.79
N LEU A 53 2.49 10.45 12.78
CA LEU A 53 2.21 9.55 11.67
C LEU A 53 3.48 9.30 10.83
N VAL A 54 4.21 10.36 10.46
CA VAL A 54 5.48 10.24 9.73
C VAL A 54 6.53 9.47 10.53
N ALA A 55 6.64 9.74 11.84
CA ALA A 55 7.56 9.00 12.70
C ALA A 55 7.20 7.51 12.81
N ALA A 56 5.90 7.17 12.85
CA ALA A 56 5.44 5.78 12.85
C ALA A 56 5.78 5.07 11.53
N LEU A 57 5.56 5.72 10.38
CA LEU A 57 5.92 5.19 9.07
C LEU A 57 7.42 4.90 8.97
N LYS A 58 8.26 5.88 9.29
CA LYS A 58 9.73 5.75 9.25
C LYS A 58 10.22 4.63 10.16
N ARG A 59 9.63 4.50 11.35
CA ARG A 59 9.99 3.47 12.33
C ARG A 59 9.65 2.05 11.88
N LEU A 60 8.70 1.89 10.96
CA LEU A 60 8.38 0.62 10.32
C LEU A 60 8.99 0.52 8.92
N ALA A 61 10.06 1.28 8.68
CA ALA A 61 10.83 1.31 7.44
C ALA A 61 10.00 1.67 6.19
N PHE A 62 8.88 2.37 6.34
CA PHE A 62 8.17 2.97 5.21
C PHE A 62 8.80 4.32 4.85
N ARG A 63 8.77 4.64 3.56
CA ARG A 63 9.23 5.89 2.97
C ARG A 63 7.99 6.71 2.59
N PRO A 64 7.46 7.55 3.50
CA PRO A 64 6.39 8.47 3.15
C PRO A 64 6.89 9.47 2.11
N GLY A 65 6.02 9.84 1.18
CA GLY A 65 6.22 10.98 0.30
C GLY A 65 5.94 12.31 1.02
N ASN A 66 5.95 13.38 0.24
CA ASN A 66 5.69 14.72 0.76
C ASN A 66 4.24 14.84 1.23
N ALA A 67 4.07 15.17 2.51
CA ALA A 67 2.77 15.47 3.05
C ALA A 67 2.24 16.79 2.49
N TYR A 68 0.94 16.87 2.26
CA TYR A 68 0.30 18.07 1.71
C TYR A 68 -0.98 18.39 2.47
N ALA A 69 -1.32 19.68 2.52
CA ALA A 69 -2.53 20.14 3.18
C ALA A 69 -3.75 19.74 2.35
N LYS A 70 -4.77 19.19 3.03
CA LYS A 70 -6.11 18.97 2.51
C LYS A 70 -7.08 19.28 3.63
N ALA A 71 -7.68 20.48 3.59
CA ALA A 71 -8.56 20.98 4.63
C ALA A 71 -9.63 19.93 5.04
N PRO A 72 -9.87 19.72 6.35
CA PRO A 72 -9.30 20.44 7.50
C PRO A 72 -7.95 19.90 8.03
N GLY A 73 -7.15 19.14 7.26
CA GLY A 73 -5.93 18.50 7.76
C GLY A 73 -4.87 18.26 6.70
N TRP A 74 -4.16 17.14 6.82
CA TRP A 74 -3.00 16.78 6.00
C TRP A 74 -3.11 15.36 5.48
N ILE A 75 -2.56 15.12 4.30
CA ILE A 75 -2.41 13.78 3.75
C ILE A 75 -0.93 13.42 3.70
N VAL A 76 -0.62 12.21 4.15
CA VAL A 76 0.70 11.58 4.00
C VAL A 76 0.59 10.43 3.02
N PRO A 77 1.13 10.57 1.80
CA PRO A 77 1.17 9.49 0.83
C PRO A 77 2.33 8.53 1.09
N VAL A 78 2.14 7.25 0.78
CA VAL A 78 3.17 6.22 0.71
C VAL A 78 3.09 5.59 -0.68
N TYR A 79 4.15 5.75 -1.47
CA TYR A 79 4.18 5.33 -2.87
C TYR A 79 4.92 4.01 -3.06
N GLY A 80 4.57 3.28 -4.12
CA GLY A 80 5.30 2.10 -4.57
C GLY A 80 4.62 0.81 -4.15
N ARG A 81 4.59 -0.15 -5.07
CA ARG A 81 3.86 -1.41 -4.93
C ARG A 81 4.27 -2.16 -3.66
N ASP A 82 5.56 -2.39 -3.48
CA ASP A 82 6.10 -3.13 -2.33
C ASP A 82 5.75 -2.49 -0.99
N GLN A 83 5.76 -1.15 -0.93
CA GLN A 83 5.40 -0.44 0.29
C GLN A 83 3.90 -0.56 0.58
N VAL A 84 3.06 -0.47 -0.45
CA VAL A 84 1.61 -0.61 -0.30
C VAL A 84 1.23 -2.05 0.09
N GLU A 85 1.77 -3.05 -0.58
CA GLU A 85 1.53 -4.46 -0.26
C GLU A 85 1.97 -4.78 1.18
N ARG A 86 3.18 -4.35 1.56
CA ARG A 86 3.67 -4.52 2.95
C ARG A 86 2.81 -3.77 3.97
N PHE A 87 2.32 -2.59 3.62
CA PHE A 87 1.45 -1.81 4.50
C PHE A 87 0.11 -2.53 4.72
N LEU A 88 -0.46 -3.11 3.68
CA LEU A 88 -1.73 -3.84 3.73
C LEU A 88 -1.60 -5.16 4.49
N ASP A 89 -0.56 -5.95 4.22
CA ASP A 89 -0.30 -7.18 4.97
C ASP A 89 -0.04 -6.90 6.45
N MET A 90 0.66 -5.79 6.75
CA MET A 90 0.86 -5.37 8.13
C MET A 90 -0.46 -4.99 8.81
N THR A 91 -1.29 -4.17 8.16
CA THR A 91 -2.48 -3.59 8.79
C THR A 91 -3.66 -4.55 8.89
N ARG A 92 -3.77 -5.55 7.99
CA ARG A 92 -4.88 -6.53 7.91
C ARG A 92 -6.21 -5.91 8.33
N PRO A 93 -6.68 -4.87 7.61
CA PRO A 93 -7.81 -4.08 8.06
C PRO A 93 -9.03 -4.98 8.29
N ALA A 94 -9.59 -4.97 9.50
CA ALA A 94 -10.73 -5.84 9.82
C ALA A 94 -12.05 -5.26 9.30
N ARG A 95 -12.14 -3.92 9.22
CA ARG A 95 -13.34 -3.18 8.80
C ARG A 95 -13.42 -2.87 7.31
N LYS A 96 -12.32 -3.00 6.56
CA LYS A 96 -12.31 -2.75 5.10
C LYS A 96 -12.39 -4.07 4.35
N ALA A 97 -13.58 -4.67 4.35
CA ALA A 97 -13.90 -5.86 3.56
C ALA A 97 -13.98 -5.59 2.03
N ASP A 98 -14.07 -4.33 1.59
CA ASP A 98 -14.29 -3.94 0.18
C ASP A 98 -13.10 -3.23 -0.48
N VAL A 99 -11.88 -3.67 -0.19
CA VAL A 99 -10.73 -3.25 -0.99
C VAL A 99 -10.40 -4.44 -1.88
N PRO A 100 -10.67 -4.39 -3.20
CA PRO A 100 -10.21 -5.45 -4.09
C PRO A 100 -8.72 -5.58 -3.82
N GLY A 101 -8.31 -6.79 -3.46
CA GLY A 101 -6.90 -7.06 -3.22
C GLY A 101 -6.07 -6.58 -4.41
N PRO A 102 -4.75 -6.43 -4.26
CA PRO A 102 -3.86 -6.34 -5.41
C PRO A 102 -4.34 -7.35 -6.48
N PRO A 103 -4.54 -6.97 -7.76
CA PRO A 103 -4.85 -7.97 -8.77
C PRO A 103 -3.78 -9.05 -8.62
N ARG A 104 -4.22 -10.28 -8.29
CA ARG A 104 -3.28 -11.40 -8.18
C ARG A 104 -2.50 -11.39 -9.49
N PRO A 105 -1.15 -11.51 -9.47
CA PRO A 105 -0.43 -11.66 -10.72
C PRO A 105 -1.13 -12.77 -11.50
N ALA A 106 -1.50 -12.48 -12.75
CA ALA A 106 -2.18 -13.45 -13.60
C ALA A 106 -1.43 -14.78 -13.47
N PRO A 107 -2.13 -15.92 -13.33
CA PRO A 107 -1.47 -17.21 -13.17
C PRO A 107 -0.40 -17.30 -14.25
N ASP A 108 0.85 -17.54 -13.83
CA ASP A 108 1.99 -17.56 -14.72
C ASP A 108 1.77 -18.66 -15.77
N ASN A 109 1.25 -18.25 -16.93
CA ASN A 109 0.94 -19.14 -18.05
C ASN A 109 2.20 -19.72 -18.68
N ARG A 110 3.40 -19.45 -18.15
CA ARG A 110 4.64 -20.15 -18.56
C ARG A 110 4.57 -21.66 -18.36
N ARG A 111 3.72 -22.16 -17.46
CA ARG A 111 3.51 -23.63 -17.30
C ARG A 111 2.57 -24.23 -18.35
N ALA A 112 1.77 -23.44 -19.06
CA ALA A 112 0.82 -23.93 -20.08
C ALA A 112 1.45 -24.04 -21.48
N LYS A 113 2.53 -23.30 -21.78
CA LYS A 113 3.22 -23.40 -23.08
C LYS A 113 4.22 -24.56 -23.18
N LEU A 114 4.61 -25.20 -22.08
CA LEU A 114 5.55 -26.32 -22.11
C LEU A 114 4.91 -27.67 -22.46
N LYS A 115 3.57 -27.77 -22.46
CA LYS A 115 2.86 -29.01 -22.84
C LYS A 115 2.41 -29.10 -24.30
N ARG A 116 2.53 -28.03 -25.10
CA ARG A 116 2.16 -28.04 -26.54
C ARG A 116 3.33 -28.20 -27.52
N LYS A 117 4.53 -28.49 -27.03
CA LYS A 117 5.72 -28.78 -27.86
C LYS A 117 6.21 -30.24 -27.76
N ARG A 118 5.35 -31.18 -27.34
CA ARG A 118 5.60 -32.64 -27.40
C ARG A 118 4.48 -33.39 -28.12
N THR A 119 4.01 -32.83 -29.23
CA THR A 119 3.08 -33.52 -30.14
C THR A 119 3.22 -32.91 -31.52
N GLY A 120 4.44 -32.99 -32.06
CA GLY A 120 4.63 -33.16 -33.48
C GLY A 120 5.22 -34.57 -33.62
N GLU A 121 4.48 -35.47 -34.26
CA GLU A 121 4.91 -36.64 -35.03
C GLU A 121 3.69 -37.55 -35.29
N MET A 122 3.00 -37.26 -36.39
CA MET A 122 2.68 -38.20 -37.48
C MET A 122 1.84 -37.46 -38.52
#